data_AF-A0A2N2NFS0-F1
#
_entry.id   AF-A0A2N2NFS0-F1
#
_cell.length_a   1.000
_cell.length_b   1.000
_cell.length_c   1.000
_cell.angle_alpha   90.00
_cell.angle_beta   90.00
_cell.angle_gamma   90.00
#
_symmetry.space_group_name_H-M   'P 1'
#
loop_
_entity.id
_entity.type
_entity.pdbx_description
1 polymer ?
#
loop_
_entity_poly.entity_id
_entity_poly.type
_entity_poly.pdbx_seq_one_letter_code
_entity_poly.pdbx_strand_id
1 'polypeptide(L)'
;MQIYLIWVTKNPLLSAAIQFAILGTLGEVIAFSLVKKKLAIPCTWLKLLGKVVAWAILGIVIKYGFAGMKGFTQALLDHRLLPAFLGSGLGWAFAVSVFTNILFGPQMMAFHRLEDNLILRQKGFQGITRAWKTLIWF
;
A
#
# COMPACT_ATOMS: atom_id res chain seq x y z
N MET A 1 2.27 -13.58 -20.90
CA MET A 1 3.06 -12.45 -20.36
C MET A 1 2.73 -11.11 -21.04
N GLN A 2 2.86 -10.98 -22.36
CA GLN A 2 2.71 -9.70 -23.07
C GLN A 2 1.32 -9.04 -22.92
N ILE A 3 0.25 -9.82 -23.02
CA ILE A 3 -1.14 -9.32 -22.85
C ILE A 3 -1.32 -8.63 -21.48
N TYR A 4 -0.79 -9.25 -20.43
CA TYR A 4 -0.85 -8.71 -19.08
C TYR A 4 -0.07 -7.39 -18.96
N LEU A 5 1.16 -7.34 -19.49
CA LEU A 5 1.98 -6.12 -19.48
C LEU A 5 1.31 -4.96 -20.22
N ILE A 6 0.71 -5.23 -21.38
CA ILE A 6 -0.05 -4.24 -22.15
C ILE A 6 -1.26 -3.75 -21.34
N TRP A 7 -1.97 -4.65 -20.66
CA TRP A 7 -3.14 -4.28 -19.88
C TRP A 7 -2.80 -3.38 -18.69
N VAL A 8 -1.81 -3.76 -17.87
CA VAL A 8 -1.41 -2.98 -16.68
C VAL A 8 -0.78 -1.63 -17.03
N THR A 9 -0.11 -1.54 -18.19
CA THR A 9 0.48 -0.26 -18.65
C THR A 9 -0.59 0.67 -19.21
N LYS A 10 -1.60 0.14 -19.93
CA LYS A 10 -2.71 0.94 -20.45
C LYS A 10 -3.72 1.36 -19.38
N ASN A 11 -3.90 0.55 -18.34
CA ASN A 11 -4.92 0.77 -17.30
C ASN A 11 -4.32 0.83 -15.89
N PRO A 12 -3.33 1.70 -15.61
CA PRO A 12 -2.50 1.64 -14.41
C PRO A 12 -3.27 1.74 -13.09
N LEU A 13 -4.37 2.51 -13.06
CA LEU A 13 -5.21 2.69 -11.87
C LEU A 13 -6.16 1.50 -11.68
N LEU A 14 -6.86 1.10 -12.74
CA LEU A 14 -7.79 -0.03 -12.68
C LEU A 14 -7.05 -1.34 -12.38
N SER A 15 -5.88 -1.54 -12.99
CA SER A 15 -5.07 -2.72 -12.71
C SER A 15 -4.57 -2.76 -11.27
N ALA A 16 -4.15 -1.61 -10.72
CA ALA A 16 -3.77 -1.52 -9.32
C ALA A 16 -4.97 -1.82 -8.40
N ALA A 17 -6.14 -1.23 -8.68
CA ALA A 17 -7.36 -1.48 -7.92
C ALA A 17 -7.70 -2.97 -7.87
N ILE A 18 -7.73 -3.65 -9.03
CA ILE A 18 -8.05 -5.08 -9.11
C ILE A 18 -6.99 -5.93 -8.38
N GLN A 19 -5.71 -5.63 -8.57
CA GLN A 19 -4.63 -6.37 -7.91
C GLN A 19 -4.70 -6.26 -6.40
N PHE A 20 -4.88 -5.05 -5.86
CA PHE A 20 -4.99 -4.84 -4.42
C PHE A 20 -6.29 -5.42 -3.86
N ALA A 21 -7.41 -5.31 -4.56
CA ALA A 21 -8.67 -5.92 -4.17
C ALA A 21 -8.54 -7.44 -3.96
N ILE A 22 -7.83 -8.12 -4.87
CA ILE A 22 -7.61 -9.57 -4.79
C ILE A 22 -6.57 -9.90 -3.72
N LEU A 23 -5.38 -9.31 -3.82
CA LEU A 23 -4.23 -9.67 -2.98
C LEU A 23 -4.40 -9.22 -1.52
N GLY A 24 -4.97 -8.04 -1.30
CA GLY A 24 -5.26 -7.53 0.05
C GLY A 24 -6.30 -8.39 0.76
N THR A 25 -7.41 -8.70 0.09
CA THR A 25 -8.45 -9.59 0.63
C THR A 25 -7.90 -11.00 0.92
N LEU A 26 -7.13 -11.55 -0.02
CA LEU A 26 -6.49 -12.85 0.16
C LEU A 26 -5.53 -12.83 1.35
N GLY A 27 -4.70 -11.80 1.47
CA GLY A 27 -3.78 -11.60 2.57
C GLY A 27 -4.48 -11.57 3.94
N GLU A 28 -5.61 -10.87 4.04
CA GLU A 28 -6.42 -10.86 5.27
C GLU A 28 -7.00 -12.23 5.62
N VAL A 29 -7.58 -12.93 4.64
CA VAL A 29 -8.15 -14.26 4.85
C VAL A 29 -7.06 -15.26 5.28
N ILE A 30 -5.89 -15.21 4.64
CA ILE A 30 -4.75 -16.05 5.00
C ILE A 30 -4.26 -15.70 6.40
N ALA A 31 -4.02 -14.42 6.71
CA ALA A 31 -3.54 -13.99 8.02
C ALA A 31 -4.49 -14.43 9.14
N PHE A 32 -5.80 -14.26 8.95
CA PHE A 32 -6.80 -14.72 9.90
C PHE A 32 -6.85 -16.25 10.03
N SER A 33 -6.77 -16.96 8.91
CA SER A 33 -6.79 -18.43 8.89
C SER A 33 -5.56 -19.02 9.59
N LEU A 34 -4.39 -18.41 9.44
CA LEU A 34 -3.16 -18.80 10.13
C LEU A 34 -3.29 -18.63 11.64
N VAL A 35 -3.83 -17.49 12.10
CA VAL A 35 -4.09 -17.26 13.54
C VAL A 35 -5.10 -18.26 14.10
N LYS A 36 -6.12 -18.63 13.31
CA LYS A 36 -7.15 -19.61 13.71
C LYS A 36 -6.75 -21.07 13.48
N LYS A 37 -5.62 -21.34 12.84
CA LYS A 37 -5.14 -22.67 12.43
C LYS A 37 -6.16 -23.48 11.61
N LYS A 38 -7.08 -22.80 10.92
CA LYS A 38 -8.09 -23.38 10.03
C LYS A 38 -8.54 -22.35 9.03
N LEU A 39 -9.08 -22.79 7.89
CA LEU A 39 -9.65 -21.87 6.90
C LEU A 39 -10.85 -21.14 7.53
N ALA A 40 -10.70 -19.82 7.67
CA ALA A 40 -11.69 -18.99 8.31
C ALA A 40 -11.70 -17.59 7.70
N ILE A 41 -12.87 -16.95 7.71
CA ILE A 41 -13.06 -15.60 7.19
C ILE A 41 -13.04 -14.62 8.36
N PRO A 42 -12.35 -13.47 8.26
CA PRO A 42 -12.19 -12.55 9.38
C PRO A 42 -13.49 -11.84 9.80
N CYS A 43 -14.50 -11.81 8.92
CA CYS A 43 -15.76 -11.12 9.17
C CYS A 43 -16.92 -11.72 8.35
N THR A 44 -18.13 -11.18 8.51
CA THR A 44 -19.30 -11.52 7.68
C THR A 44 -19.04 -11.18 6.22
N TRP A 45 -19.64 -11.93 5.28
CA TRP A 45 -19.50 -11.72 3.84
C TRP A 45 -19.76 -10.28 3.37
N LEU A 46 -20.77 -9.58 3.91
CA LEU A 46 -21.05 -8.18 3.56
C LEU A 46 -19.89 -7.24 3.92
N LYS A 47 -19.28 -7.44 5.10
CA LYS A 47 -18.11 -6.66 5.54
C LYS A 47 -16.87 -7.02 4.73
N LEU A 48 -16.73 -8.29 4.32
CA LEU A 48 -15.64 -8.72 3.45
C LEU A 48 -15.73 -8.05 2.08
N LEU A 49 -16.93 -7.93 1.49
CA LEU A 49 -17.14 -7.17 0.26
C LEU A 49 -16.78 -5.69 0.44
N GLY A 50 -17.16 -5.09 1.57
CA GLY A 50 -16.72 -3.74 1.92
C GLY A 50 -15.19 -3.61 1.94
N LYS A 51 -14.50 -4.60 2.52
CA LYS A 51 -13.03 -4.65 2.55
C LYS A 51 -12.40 -4.84 1.17
N VAL A 52 -13.00 -5.63 0.28
CA VAL A 52 -12.56 -5.76 -1.13
C VAL A 52 -12.57 -4.39 -1.82
N VAL A 53 -13.63 -3.60 -1.61
CA VAL A 53 -13.73 -2.24 -2.16
C VAL A 53 -12.69 -1.30 -1.53
N ALA A 54 -12.50 -1.35 -0.21
CA ALA A 54 -11.46 -0.57 0.45
C ALA A 54 -10.07 -0.90 -0.10
N TRP A 55 -9.73 -2.19 -0.26
CA TRP A 55 -8.48 -2.59 -0.89
C TRP A 55 -8.33 -2.09 -2.32
N ALA A 56 -9.41 -2.08 -3.11
CA ALA A 56 -9.39 -1.54 -4.47
C ALA A 56 -9.06 -0.04 -4.48
N ILE A 57 -9.71 0.74 -3.60
CA ILE A 57 -9.45 2.17 -3.42
C ILE A 57 -8.01 2.39 -2.96
N LEU A 58 -7.56 1.61 -1.98
CA LEU A 58 -6.20 1.67 -1.47
C LEU A 58 -5.16 1.40 -2.57
N GLY A 59 -5.44 0.47 -3.48
CA GLY A 59 -4.57 0.21 -4.64
C GLY A 59 -4.38 1.43 -5.54
N ILE A 60 -5.45 2.22 -5.74
CA ILE A 60 -5.39 3.48 -6.49
C ILE A 60 -4.56 4.52 -5.73
N VAL A 61 -4.80 4.67 -4.43
CA VAL A 61 -4.05 5.60 -3.56
C VAL A 61 -2.56 5.24 -3.54
N ILE A 62 -2.22 3.96 -3.41
CA ILE A 62 -0.85 3.46 -3.44
C ILE A 62 -0.20 3.73 -4.81
N LYS A 63 -0.94 3.56 -5.91
CA LYS A 63 -0.42 3.87 -7.25
C LYS A 63 -0.06 5.34 -7.41
N TYR A 64 -0.91 6.24 -6.90
CA TYR A 64 -0.61 7.67 -6.85
C TYR A 64 0.56 7.97 -5.93
N GLY A 65 0.58 7.37 -4.73
CA GLY A 65 1.67 7.52 -3.76
C GLY A 65 3.02 7.16 -4.37
N PHE A 66 3.16 6.00 -4.99
CA PHE A 66 4.42 5.61 -5.62
C PHE A 66 4.83 6.51 -6.79
N ALA A 67 3.89 6.97 -7.61
CA ALA A 67 4.20 7.92 -8.69
C ALA A 67 4.64 9.28 -8.12
N GLY A 68 3.90 9.78 -7.13
CA GLY A 68 4.19 11.03 -6.43
C GLY A 68 5.51 11.02 -5.69
N MET A 69 5.84 9.95 -4.97
CA MET A 69 7.09 9.85 -4.23
C MET A 69 8.32 9.78 -5.15
N LYS A 70 8.20 9.13 -6.32
CA LYS A 70 9.25 9.19 -7.34
C LYS A 70 9.43 10.61 -7.88
N GLY A 71 8.33 11.31 -8.18
CA GLY A 71 8.36 12.71 -8.60
C GLY A 71 8.96 13.64 -7.54
N PHE A 72 8.59 13.44 -6.28
CA PHE A 72 9.13 14.16 -5.13
C PHE A 72 10.65 13.96 -5.00
N THR A 73 11.12 12.71 -5.02
CA THR A 73 12.57 12.41 -4.94
C THR A 73 13.32 13.01 -6.12
N GLN A 74 12.76 12.94 -7.34
CA GLN A 74 13.35 13.57 -8.52
C GLN A 74 13.45 15.09 -8.36
N ALA A 75 12.39 15.76 -7.89
CA ALA A 75 12.41 17.19 -7.66
C ALA A 75 13.50 17.60 -6.64
N LEU A 76 13.71 16.83 -5.58
CA LEU A 76 14.79 17.11 -4.63
C LEU A 76 16.19 16.99 -5.27
N LEU A 77 16.39 16.06 -6.20
CA LEU A 77 17.63 15.97 -6.97
C LEU A 77 17.80 17.15 -7.93
N ASP A 78 16.74 17.52 -8.65
CA ASP A 78 16.75 18.62 -9.62
C ASP A 78 17.08 19.95 -8.94
N HIS A 79 16.56 20.17 -7.73
CA HIS A 79 16.85 21.33 -6.89
C HIS A 79 18.16 21.23 -6.08
N ARG A 80 18.97 20.18 -6.29
CA ARG A 80 20.24 19.93 -5.57
C ARG A 80 20.07 19.84 -4.04
N LEU A 81 18.88 19.45 -3.58
CA LEU A 81 18.56 19.17 -2.18
C LEU A 81 18.92 17.74 -1.77
N LEU A 82 19.26 16.89 -2.74
CA LEU A 82 19.85 15.57 -2.53
C LEU A 82 21.22 15.48 -3.21
N PRO A 83 22.19 14.75 -2.62
CA PRO A 83 23.43 14.41 -3.30
C PRO A 83 23.19 13.71 -4.65
N ALA A 84 23.94 14.10 -5.68
CA ALA A 84 23.76 13.58 -7.04
C ALA A 84 23.92 12.04 -7.15
N PHE A 85 24.72 11.42 -6.28
CA PHE A 85 24.87 9.95 -6.27
C PHE A 85 23.57 9.21 -5.92
N LEU A 86 22.60 9.88 -5.27
CA LEU A 86 21.26 9.34 -5.01
C LEU A 86 20.33 9.42 -6.23
N GLY A 87 20.77 9.98 -7.36
CA GLY A 87 19.99 10.04 -8.60
C GLY A 87 20.06 8.80 -9.47
N SER A 88 20.77 7.75 -9.06
CA SER A 88 20.94 6.55 -9.88
C SER A 88 21.14 5.28 -9.06
N GLY A 89 20.92 4.13 -9.70
CA GLY A 89 21.21 2.80 -9.14
C GLY A 89 20.64 2.57 -7.73
N LEU A 90 21.48 2.06 -6.84
CA LEU A 90 21.12 1.79 -5.45
C LEU A 90 20.81 3.06 -4.66
N GLY A 91 21.48 4.18 -4.96
CA GLY A 91 21.22 5.46 -4.31
C GLY A 91 19.79 5.97 -4.57
N TRP A 92 19.33 5.83 -5.81
CA TRP A 92 17.95 6.16 -6.18
C TRP A 92 16.94 5.25 -5.50
N ALA A 93 17.16 3.93 -5.54
CA ALA A 93 16.28 2.97 -4.89
C ALA A 93 16.17 3.24 -3.37
N PHE A 94 17.31 3.54 -2.73
CA PHE A 94 17.37 3.90 -1.32
C PHE A 94 16.60 5.21 -1.04
N ALA A 95 16.88 6.28 -1.78
CA ALA A 95 16.23 7.58 -1.57
C ALA A 95 14.70 7.48 -1.74
N VAL A 96 14.23 6.86 -2.82
CA VAL A 96 12.80 6.63 -3.04
C VAL A 96 12.18 5.79 -1.93
N SER A 97 12.86 4.70 -1.49
CA SER A 97 12.34 3.87 -0.39
C SER A 97 12.23 4.66 0.91
N VAL A 98 13.29 5.38 1.31
CA VAL A 98 13.33 6.19 2.54
C VAL A 98 12.21 7.21 2.54
N PHE A 99 12.07 8.00 1.48
CA PHE A 99 11.00 9.01 1.44
C PHE A 99 9.61 8.38 1.40
N THR A 100 9.44 7.27 0.66
CA THR A 100 8.14 6.58 0.60
C THR A 100 7.76 6.04 1.98
N ASN A 101 8.67 5.39 2.69
CA ASN A 101 8.39 4.77 3.99
C ASN A 101 8.26 5.78 5.14
N ILE A 102 8.94 6.93 5.07
CA ILE A 102 8.84 7.97 6.10
C ILE A 102 7.63 8.88 5.88
N LEU A 103 7.39 9.31 4.64
CA LEU A 103 6.37 10.33 4.36
C LEU A 103 5.02 9.72 3.99
N PHE A 104 5.02 8.77 3.05
CA PHE A 104 3.78 8.18 2.53
C PHE A 104 3.30 6.99 3.38
N GLY A 105 4.21 6.09 3.76
CA GLY A 105 3.91 4.86 4.48
C GLY A 105 3.04 5.03 5.73
N PRO A 106 3.36 5.97 6.65
CA PRO A 106 2.60 6.12 7.88
C PRO A 106 1.18 6.63 7.63
N GLN A 107 1.04 7.57 6.69
CA GLN A 107 -0.25 8.10 6.25
C GLN A 107 -1.10 7.00 5.61
N MET A 108 -0.50 6.19 4.74
CA MET A 108 -1.15 5.08 4.05
C MET A 108 -1.65 4.02 5.04
N MET A 109 -0.83 3.64 6.03
CA MET A 109 -1.22 2.71 7.11
C MET A 109 -2.36 3.27 7.98
N ALA A 110 -2.33 4.56 8.27
CA ALA A 110 -3.41 5.22 9.03
C ALA A 110 -4.71 5.26 8.23
N PHE A 111 -4.63 5.58 6.94
CA PHE A 111 -5.78 5.60 6.04
C PHE A 111 -6.42 4.22 5.91
N HIS A 112 -5.63 3.17 5.65
CA HIS A 112 -6.14 1.80 5.61
C HIS A 112 -6.83 1.40 6.92
N ARG A 113 -6.26 1.77 8.08
CA ARG A 113 -6.89 1.51 9.39
C ARG A 113 -8.22 2.25 9.54
N LEU A 114 -8.32 3.48 9.05
CA LEU A 114 -9.54 4.28 9.09
C LEU A 114 -10.65 3.62 8.25
N GLU A 115 -10.33 3.19 7.02
CA GLU A 115 -11.26 2.47 6.14
C GLU A 115 -11.77 1.18 6.81
N ASP A 116 -10.85 0.39 7.37
CA ASP A 116 -11.17 -0.85 8.06
C ASP A 116 -12.11 -0.62 9.26
N ASN A 117 -11.82 0.40 10.05
CA ASN A 117 -12.66 0.79 11.18
C ASN A 117 -14.06 1.22 10.74
N LEU A 118 -14.18 1.94 9.63
CA LEU A 118 -15.48 2.35 9.09
C LEU A 118 -16.32 1.13 8.70
N ILE A 119 -15.73 0.16 8.02
CA ILE A 119 -16.41 -1.07 7.60
C ILE A 119 -16.78 -1.95 8.80
N LEU A 120 -15.87 -2.08 9.76
CA LEU A 120 -16.07 -2.92 10.94
C LEU A 120 -16.94 -2.24 12.02
N ARG A 121 -17.18 -0.92 11.90
CA ARG A 121 -17.79 -0.04 12.91
C ARG A 121 -17.00 -0.04 14.22
N GLN A 122 -15.69 0.00 14.10
CA GLN A 122 -14.74 0.07 15.21
C GLN A 122 -14.16 1.49 15.31
N LYS A 123 -13.52 1.81 16.44
CA LYS A 123 -12.87 3.10 16.68
C LYS A 123 -11.44 2.88 17.16
N GLY A 124 -10.60 3.88 16.93
CA GLY A 124 -9.22 3.92 17.43
C GLY A 124 -8.21 3.24 16.51
N PHE A 125 -6.94 3.35 16.86
CA PHE A 125 -5.81 2.93 16.02
C PHE A 125 -4.98 1.84 16.71
N GLN A 126 -5.65 0.88 17.35
CA GLN A 126 -4.96 -0.16 18.12
C GLN A 126 -4.01 -0.94 17.21
N GLY A 127 -2.74 -1.04 17.63
CA GLY A 127 -1.69 -1.71 16.88
C GLY A 127 -1.03 -0.86 15.77
N ILE A 128 -1.44 0.40 15.55
CA ILE A 128 -0.82 1.24 14.51
C ILE A 128 0.67 1.48 14.74
N THR A 129 1.10 1.59 16.00
CA THR A 129 2.52 1.76 16.33
C THR A 129 3.36 0.56 15.91
N ARG A 130 2.81 -0.66 15.97
CA ARG A 130 3.46 -1.85 15.42
C ARG A 130 3.49 -1.81 13.90
N ALA A 131 2.40 -1.40 13.25
CA ALA A 131 2.33 -1.25 11.79
C ALA A 131 3.32 -0.20 11.27
N TRP A 132 3.51 0.92 11.97
CA TRP A 132 4.53 1.90 11.58
C TRP A 132 5.95 1.40 11.82
N LYS A 133 6.19 0.62 12.88
CA LYS A 133 7.50 -0.01 13.09
C LYS A 133 7.91 -0.93 11.95
N THR A 134 6.96 -1.59 11.27
CA THR A 134 7.31 -2.42 10.11
C THR A 134 7.81 -1.60 8.93
N LEU A 135 7.45 -0.31 8.82
CA LEU A 135 7.93 0.58 7.75
C LEU A 135 9.42 0.90 7.86
N ILE A 136 10.04 0.70 9.04
CA ILE A 136 11.47 0.97 9.26
C ILE A 136 12.35 -0.08 8.56
N TRP A 137 11.80 -1.26 8.28
CA TRP A 137 12.53 -2.40 7.70
C TRP A 137 12.38 -2.52 6.18
N PHE A 138 11.51 -1.72 5.55
CA PHE A 138 11.25 -1.75 4.10
C PHE A 138 12.06 -0.71 3.32
#